data_AF-A0A3C0DRE2-F1
#
_entry.id   AF-A0A3C0DRE2-F1
#
_cell.length_a   1.000
_cell.length_b   1.000
_cell.length_c   1.000
_cell.angle_alpha   90.00
_cell.angle_beta   90.00
_cell.angle_gamma   90.00
#
_symmetry.space_group_name_H-M   'P 1'
#
loop_
_entity.id
_entity.type
_entity.pdbx_description
1 polymer ?
#
loop_
_entity_poly.entity_id
_entity_poly.type
_entity_poly.pdbx_seq_one_letter_code
_entity_poly.pdbx_strand_id
1 'polypeptide(L)'
;MKKLSVPIAAVVIMSLWTLKGLVFMPNVADGQPDLYGFGRLPVLLDGRIQPIDSTARNAMQVIRHKSTGRYAREGDAKEETIPAVEWLLELAAKPDLARTRPVFRIDNEEIKDHLRLAKEEKHFSVNDITAGNNFERLARESGRIQSKETSLRTPYEKSLKAVADSLLIYQRLTKSFRPQRSVDFAAELDQFETIFPIGMAAARAHEAGT
;
A
#
# COMPACT_ATOMS: atom_id res chain seq x y z
N MET A 1 23.85 50.23 9.48
CA MET A 1 22.80 49.74 8.56
C MET A 1 22.98 48.28 8.10
N LYS A 2 24.13 47.61 8.30
CA LYS A 2 24.39 46.20 7.87
C LYS A 2 23.73 45.08 8.70
N LYS A 3 23.06 45.39 9.82
CA LYS A 3 22.50 44.36 10.74
C LYS A 3 21.06 43.94 10.40
N LEU A 4 20.33 44.69 9.57
CA LEU A 4 18.95 44.38 9.19
C LEU A 4 18.83 43.63 7.84
N SER A 5 19.90 43.55 7.06
CA SER A 5 19.89 42.89 5.75
C SER A 5 19.88 41.36 5.84
N VAL A 6 20.49 40.80 6.90
CA VAL A 6 20.53 39.35 7.16
C VAL A 6 19.14 38.77 7.46
N PRO A 7 18.32 39.33 8.38
CA PRO A 7 16.98 38.80 8.63
C PRO A 7 16.04 38.96 7.42
N ILE A 8 16.15 40.05 6.66
CA ILE A 8 15.35 40.25 5.44
C ILE A 8 15.71 39.20 4.38
N ALA A 9 17.00 38.93 4.16
CA ALA A 9 17.42 37.89 3.22
C ALA A 9 16.90 36.50 3.63
N ALA A 10 16.93 36.17 4.92
CA ALA A 10 16.39 34.91 5.42
C ALA A 10 14.87 34.78 5.20
N VAL A 11 14.11 35.85 5.45
CA VAL A 11 12.66 35.87 5.19
C VAL A 11 12.37 35.73 3.70
N VAL A 12 13.12 36.40 2.83
CA VAL A 12 12.95 36.30 1.38
C VAL A 12 13.24 34.88 0.89
N ILE A 13 14.32 34.25 1.37
CA ILE A 13 14.66 32.86 1.02
C ILE A 13 13.57 31.89 1.48
N MET A 14 13.10 32.03 2.74
CA MET A 14 12.00 31.22 3.27
C MET A 14 10.71 31.42 2.47
N SER A 15 10.39 32.67 2.11
CA SER A 15 9.21 33.02 1.30
C SER A 15 9.28 32.45 -0.11
N LEU A 16 10.45 32.51 -0.74
CA LEU A 16 10.67 31.92 -2.06
C LEU A 16 10.61 30.39 -2.01
N TRP A 17 11.14 29.79 -0.94
CA TRP A 17 11.06 28.35 -0.73
C TRP A 17 9.62 27.87 -0.53
N THR A 18 8.81 28.59 0.25
CA THR A 18 7.39 28.27 0.44
C THR A 18 6.56 28.53 -0.81
N LEU A 19 6.78 29.65 -1.52
CA LEU A 19 6.09 29.92 -2.80
C LEU A 19 6.41 28.85 -3.84
N LYS A 20 7.66 28.37 -3.90
CA LYS A 20 8.04 27.31 -4.82
C LYS A 20 7.21 26.04 -4.59
N GLY A 21 6.98 25.66 -3.33
CA GLY A 21 6.15 24.50 -2.99
C GLY A 21 4.66 24.66 -3.34
N LEU A 22 4.14 25.89 -3.40
CA LEU A 22 2.73 26.16 -3.73
C LEU A 22 2.48 26.28 -5.24
N VAL A 23 3.43 26.88 -5.97
CA VAL A 23 3.29 27.18 -7.41
C VAL A 23 3.74 26.02 -8.29
N PHE A 24 4.78 25.29 -7.89
CA PHE A 24 5.26 24.13 -8.63
C PHE A 24 4.61 22.86 -8.09
N MET A 25 3.32 22.66 -8.38
CA MET A 25 2.75 21.32 -8.28
C MET A 25 3.57 20.38 -9.18
N PRO A 26 3.91 19.16 -8.72
CA PRO A 26 4.61 18.20 -9.56
C PRO A 26 3.72 17.89 -10.77
N ASN A 27 4.05 18.45 -11.94
CA ASN A 27 3.47 18.00 -13.19
C ASN A 27 3.99 16.60 -13.46
N VAL A 28 3.08 15.66 -13.65
CA VAL A 28 3.40 14.31 -14.08
C VAL A 28 3.90 14.44 -15.52
N ALA A 29 5.07 13.88 -15.82
CA ALA A 29 5.59 13.88 -17.18
C ALA A 29 4.62 13.11 -18.10
N ASP A 30 4.43 13.59 -19.33
CA ASP A 30 3.53 12.95 -20.29
C ASP A 30 3.84 11.45 -20.44
N GLY A 31 2.82 10.61 -20.30
CA GLY A 31 2.92 9.16 -20.39
C GLY A 31 3.26 8.42 -19.08
N GLN A 32 3.49 9.12 -17.97
CA GLN A 32 3.63 8.48 -16.65
C GLN A 32 2.28 8.39 -15.91
N PRO A 33 2.07 7.33 -15.09
CA PRO A 33 0.88 7.24 -14.24
C PRO A 33 0.82 8.43 -13.27
N ASP A 34 -0.31 9.15 -13.24
CA ASP A 34 -0.54 10.22 -12.27
C ASP A 34 -0.84 9.66 -10.87
N LEU A 35 0.22 9.37 -10.12
CA LEU A 35 0.14 8.90 -8.75
C LEU A 35 -0.54 9.92 -7.81
N TYR A 36 -0.42 11.21 -8.11
CA TYR A 36 -0.99 12.27 -7.28
C TYR A 36 -2.50 12.36 -7.47
N GLY A 37 -2.96 12.36 -8.73
CA GLY A 37 -4.37 12.26 -9.09
C GLY A 37 -5.01 10.98 -8.54
N PHE A 38 -4.35 9.83 -8.71
CA PHE A 38 -4.81 8.57 -8.14
C PHE A 38 -4.93 8.66 -6.60
N GLY A 39 -3.95 9.26 -5.91
CA GLY A 39 -3.96 9.45 -4.46
C GLY A 39 -5.11 10.29 -3.90
N ARG A 40 -5.75 11.12 -4.73
CA ARG A 40 -6.90 11.96 -4.37
C ARG A 40 -8.25 11.25 -4.48
N LEU A 41 -8.29 10.07 -5.09
CA LEU A 41 -9.54 9.32 -5.26
C LEU A 41 -10.20 9.07 -3.89
N PRO A 42 -11.50 9.39 -3.72
CA PRO A 42 -12.19 9.19 -2.46
C PRO A 42 -12.49 7.71 -2.25
N VAL A 43 -12.24 7.22 -1.04
CA VAL A 43 -12.57 5.85 -0.61
C VAL A 43 -13.31 5.88 0.71
N LEU A 44 -14.25 4.93 0.89
CA LEU A 44 -14.96 4.72 2.16
C LEU A 44 -14.19 3.70 2.99
N LEU A 45 -13.68 4.10 4.15
CA LEU A 45 -13.03 3.22 5.11
C LEU A 45 -13.50 3.58 6.53
N ASP A 46 -13.86 2.58 7.33
CA ASP A 46 -14.36 2.76 8.70
C ASP A 46 -15.53 3.76 8.82
N GLY A 47 -16.38 3.81 7.79
CA GLY A 47 -17.53 4.72 7.74
C GLY A 47 -17.21 6.18 7.37
N ARG A 48 -15.94 6.50 7.06
CA ARG A 48 -15.51 7.83 6.64
C ARG A 48 -14.98 7.84 5.21
N ILE A 49 -15.36 8.86 4.44
CA ILE A 49 -14.78 9.13 3.13
C ILE A 49 -13.45 9.85 3.33
N GLN A 50 -12.37 9.30 2.76
CA GLN A 50 -11.02 9.90 2.80
C GLN A 50 -10.26 9.64 1.50
N PRO A 51 -9.18 10.39 1.21
CA PRO A 51 -8.34 10.12 0.04
C PRO A 51 -7.67 8.74 0.15
N ILE A 52 -7.54 8.04 -0.98
CA ILE A 52 -6.93 6.71 -1.02
C ILE A 52 -5.46 6.72 -0.57
N ASP A 53 -4.71 7.81 -0.79
CA ASP A 53 -3.34 7.96 -0.25
C ASP A 53 -3.32 7.89 1.29
N SER A 54 -4.35 8.44 1.97
CA SER A 54 -4.46 8.33 3.43
C SER A 54 -4.63 6.88 3.86
N THR A 55 -5.52 6.14 3.20
CA THR A 55 -5.70 4.70 3.43
C THR A 55 -4.41 3.93 3.19
N ALA A 56 -3.69 4.22 2.10
CA ALA A 56 -2.42 3.58 1.78
C ALA A 56 -1.35 3.84 2.86
N ARG A 57 -1.20 5.09 3.29
CA ARG A 57 -0.24 5.47 4.34
C ARG A 57 -0.57 4.83 5.68
N ASN A 58 -1.85 4.77 6.05
CA ASN A 58 -2.29 4.12 7.28
C ASN A 58 -1.99 2.61 7.26
N ALA A 59 -2.22 1.95 6.12
CA ALA A 59 -1.86 0.55 5.96
C ALA A 59 -0.35 0.32 6.08
N MET A 60 0.46 1.14 5.40
CA MET A 60 1.92 1.05 5.47
C MET A 60 2.47 1.36 6.87
N GLN A 61 1.85 2.27 7.62
CA GLN A 61 2.18 2.51 9.02
C GLN A 61 2.01 1.24 9.86
N VAL A 62 0.94 0.47 9.65
CA VAL A 62 0.73 -0.79 10.38
C VAL A 62 1.67 -1.89 9.90
N ILE A 63 1.83 -2.05 8.58
CA ILE A 63 2.59 -3.16 7.97
C ILE A 63 4.11 -2.97 8.13
N ARG A 64 4.60 -1.73 7.96
CA ARG A 64 6.04 -1.40 7.85
C ARG A 64 6.56 -0.47 8.96
N HIS A 65 5.68 0.06 9.82
CA HIS A 65 6.00 1.13 10.78
C HIS A 65 6.49 2.44 10.12
N LYS A 66 6.21 2.61 8.82
CA LYS A 66 6.56 3.79 8.02
C LYS A 66 5.46 4.03 6.98
N SER A 67 5.23 5.28 6.61
CA SER A 67 4.28 5.65 5.55
C SER A 67 4.79 5.46 4.13
N THR A 68 5.92 4.76 3.95
CA THR A 68 6.57 4.51 2.65
C THR A 68 7.18 3.11 2.61
N GLY A 69 7.25 2.54 1.41
CA GLY A 69 7.96 1.30 1.11
C GLY A 69 9.44 1.53 0.89
N ARG A 70 10.24 0.46 0.95
CA ARG A 70 11.64 0.46 0.51
C ARG A 70 11.88 -0.84 -0.24
N TYR A 71 11.94 -0.75 -1.56
CA TYR A 71 12.17 -1.90 -2.45
C TYR A 71 12.55 -1.39 -3.85
N ALA A 72 13.09 -2.26 -4.69
CA ALA A 72 13.37 -1.93 -6.09
C ALA A 72 12.09 -2.02 -6.92
N ARG A 73 11.87 -1.04 -7.81
CA ARG A 73 10.80 -1.12 -8.81
C ARG A 73 11.02 -2.30 -9.74
N GLU A 74 9.96 -2.72 -10.43
CA GLU A 74 10.08 -3.77 -11.45
C GLU A 74 11.07 -3.35 -12.54
N GLY A 75 12.05 -4.22 -12.84
CA GLY A 75 13.09 -3.95 -13.83
C GLY A 75 14.30 -3.15 -13.31
N ASP A 76 14.23 -2.61 -12.09
CA ASP A 76 15.34 -1.90 -11.46
C ASP A 76 16.08 -2.80 -10.45
N ALA A 77 17.39 -2.60 -10.32
CA ALA A 77 18.21 -3.30 -9.32
C ALA A 77 18.36 -2.52 -8.00
N LYS A 78 18.01 -1.22 -7.99
CA LYS A 78 18.27 -0.32 -6.88
C LYS A 78 17.04 -0.17 -6.00
N GLU A 79 17.22 -0.33 -4.69
CA GLU A 79 16.16 -0.06 -3.72
C GLU A 79 15.90 1.44 -3.55
N GLU A 80 14.63 1.82 -3.67
CA GLU A 80 14.19 3.20 -3.53
C GLU A 80 13.04 3.33 -2.54
N THR A 81 12.84 4.54 -2.04
CA THR A 81 11.70 4.84 -1.17
C THR A 81 10.46 4.98 -2.04
N ILE A 82 9.49 4.10 -1.84
CA ILE A 82 8.26 4.05 -2.63
C ILE A 82 7.12 4.72 -1.86
N PRO A 83 6.40 5.69 -2.45
CA PRO A 83 5.19 6.25 -1.86
C PRO A 83 4.15 5.17 -1.55
N ALA A 84 3.42 5.29 -0.44
CA ALA A 84 2.40 4.29 -0.08
C ALA A 84 1.32 4.14 -1.15
N VAL A 85 0.92 5.23 -1.81
CA VAL A 85 -0.07 5.19 -2.90
C VAL A 85 0.44 4.40 -4.11
N GLU A 86 1.73 4.50 -4.46
CA GLU A 86 2.35 3.73 -5.54
C GLU A 86 2.37 2.24 -5.19
N TRP A 87 2.71 1.91 -3.94
CA TRP A 87 2.61 0.54 -3.43
C TRP A 87 1.17 -0.01 -3.48
N LEU A 88 0.18 0.79 -3.09
CA LEU A 88 -1.22 0.37 -3.12
C LEU A 88 -1.71 0.15 -4.56
N LEU A 89 -1.27 1.00 -5.50
CA LEU A 89 -1.55 0.84 -6.92
C LEU A 89 -0.92 -0.45 -7.47
N GLU A 90 0.33 -0.76 -7.11
CA GLU A 90 0.96 -2.04 -7.48
C GLU A 90 0.19 -3.23 -6.89
N LEU A 91 -0.26 -3.13 -5.64
CA LEU A 91 -1.07 -4.16 -4.98
C LEU A 91 -2.42 -4.39 -5.68
N ALA A 92 -3.02 -3.33 -6.25
CA ALA A 92 -4.25 -3.42 -7.03
C ALA A 92 -4.01 -4.03 -8.42
N ALA A 93 -3.00 -3.54 -9.14
CA ALA A 93 -2.77 -3.87 -10.55
C ALA A 93 -1.93 -5.13 -10.76
N LYS A 94 -0.96 -5.38 -9.90
CA LYS A 94 0.04 -6.46 -10.02
C LYS A 94 0.18 -7.22 -8.69
N PRO A 95 -0.90 -7.91 -8.24
CA PRO A 95 -0.95 -8.55 -6.93
C PRO A 95 0.16 -9.59 -6.72
N ASP A 96 0.53 -10.37 -7.75
CA ASP A 96 1.57 -11.39 -7.63
C ASP A 96 2.96 -10.77 -7.45
N LEU A 97 3.24 -9.67 -8.14
CA LEU A 97 4.46 -8.89 -7.96
C LEU A 97 4.47 -8.23 -6.56
N ALA A 98 3.36 -7.62 -6.15
CA ALA A 98 3.23 -6.97 -4.85
C ALA A 98 3.48 -7.92 -3.67
N ARG A 99 3.20 -9.22 -3.84
CA ARG A 99 3.45 -10.26 -2.83
C ARG A 99 4.93 -10.56 -2.60
N THR A 100 5.79 -10.22 -3.56
CA THR A 100 7.26 -10.37 -3.46
C THR A 100 7.94 -9.19 -2.75
N ARG A 101 7.22 -8.08 -2.53
CA ARG A 101 7.82 -6.86 -1.97
C ARG A 101 8.08 -7.00 -0.46
N PRO A 102 9.29 -6.68 0.03
CA PRO A 102 9.63 -6.77 1.45
C PRO A 102 9.07 -5.57 2.23
N VAL A 103 7.75 -5.54 2.43
CA VAL A 103 7.07 -4.42 3.11
C VAL A 103 6.72 -4.70 4.57
N PHE A 104 6.68 -5.97 5.00
CA PHE A 104 6.30 -6.33 6.36
C PHE A 104 7.48 -6.24 7.31
N ARG A 105 7.36 -5.39 8.34
CA ARG A 105 8.38 -5.31 9.37
C ARG A 105 8.13 -6.34 10.47
N ILE A 106 9.12 -7.18 10.75
CA ILE A 106 9.07 -8.14 11.86
C ILE A 106 10.36 -8.01 12.66
N ASP A 107 10.26 -7.50 13.89
CA ASP A 107 11.42 -7.25 14.76
C ASP A 107 11.67 -8.39 15.75
N ASN A 108 10.63 -9.13 16.17
CA ASN A 108 10.74 -10.15 17.21
C ASN A 108 11.38 -11.45 16.67
N GLU A 109 12.50 -11.86 17.27
CA GLU A 109 13.26 -13.06 16.88
C GLU A 109 12.48 -14.37 17.09
N GLU A 110 11.71 -14.50 18.18
CA GLU A 110 10.89 -15.68 18.43
C GLU A 110 9.82 -15.86 17.33
N ILE A 111 9.31 -14.76 16.77
CA ILE A 111 8.38 -14.81 15.64
C ILE A 111 9.09 -15.21 14.35
N LYS A 112 10.29 -14.68 14.12
CA LYS A 112 11.11 -15.09 12.97
C LYS A 112 11.40 -16.59 13.04
N ASP A 113 11.79 -17.09 14.21
CA ASP A 113 12.00 -18.52 14.46
C ASP A 113 10.71 -19.32 14.26
N HIS A 114 9.59 -18.82 14.81
CA HIS A 114 8.29 -19.44 14.63
C HIS A 114 7.96 -19.55 13.14
N LEU A 115 8.06 -18.47 12.38
CA LEU A 115 7.73 -18.40 10.95
C LEU A 115 8.89 -18.85 10.04
N ARG A 116 9.99 -19.40 10.59
CA ARG A 116 11.17 -19.86 9.83
C ARG A 116 11.72 -18.79 8.87
N LEU A 117 11.70 -17.54 9.31
CA LEU A 117 12.19 -16.38 8.56
C LEU A 117 13.68 -16.14 8.83
N ALA A 118 14.36 -15.45 7.91
CA ALA A 118 15.75 -15.05 8.10
C ALA A 118 15.90 -14.13 9.32
N LYS A 119 16.88 -14.41 10.19
CA LYS A 119 17.06 -13.68 11.46
C LYS A 119 17.55 -12.24 11.24
N GLU A 120 18.47 -12.05 10.30
CA GLU A 120 19.12 -10.74 10.08
C GLU A 120 18.25 -9.75 9.30
N GLU A 121 17.24 -10.27 8.60
CA GLU A 121 16.32 -9.44 7.82
C GLU A 121 15.30 -8.76 8.73
N LYS A 122 14.96 -7.51 8.40
CA LYS A 122 13.95 -6.73 9.12
C LYS A 122 12.62 -6.66 8.38
N HIS A 123 12.66 -6.83 7.07
CA HIS A 123 11.51 -6.69 6.21
C HIS A 123 11.30 -7.96 5.40
N PHE A 124 10.05 -8.40 5.33
CA PHE A 124 9.65 -9.65 4.70
C PHE A 124 8.53 -9.39 3.72
N SER A 125 8.45 -10.24 2.71
CA SER A 125 7.36 -10.25 1.75
C SER A 125 6.19 -11.10 2.25
N VAL A 126 5.05 -10.99 1.59
CA VAL A 126 3.92 -11.91 1.87
C VAL A 126 4.34 -13.34 1.56
N ASN A 127 5.11 -13.56 0.49
CA ASN A 127 5.58 -14.89 0.14
C ASN A 127 6.46 -15.49 1.23
N ASP A 128 7.32 -14.71 1.88
CA ASP A 128 8.14 -15.20 2.99
C ASP A 128 7.28 -15.60 4.19
N ILE A 129 6.35 -14.72 4.59
CA ILE A 129 5.49 -14.91 5.77
C ILE A 129 4.52 -16.09 5.57
N THR A 130 4.10 -16.34 4.33
CA THR A 130 3.10 -17.38 4.00
C THR A 130 3.70 -18.65 3.44
N ALA A 131 5.04 -18.75 3.35
CA ALA A 131 5.71 -19.92 2.80
C ALA A 131 5.41 -21.22 3.57
N GLY A 132 5.33 -22.33 2.84
CA GLY A 132 5.12 -23.66 3.42
C GLY A 132 3.83 -23.72 4.24
N ASN A 133 3.96 -24.04 5.52
CA ASN A 133 2.84 -24.11 6.47
C ASN A 133 2.77 -22.91 7.43
N ASN A 134 3.49 -21.82 7.14
CA ASN A 134 3.56 -20.66 8.02
C ASN A 134 2.23 -19.94 8.13
N PHE A 135 1.47 -19.85 7.04
CA PHE A 135 0.15 -19.20 7.06
C PHE A 135 -0.80 -19.92 8.02
N GLU A 136 -0.88 -21.25 7.95
CA GLU A 136 -1.74 -22.03 8.84
C GLU A 136 -1.27 -21.95 10.29
N ARG A 137 0.04 -21.93 10.53
CA ARG A 137 0.60 -21.76 11.88
C ARG A 137 0.24 -20.40 12.46
N LEU A 138 0.43 -19.33 11.68
CA LEU A 138 0.06 -17.97 12.05
C LEU A 138 -1.44 -17.84 12.32
N ALA A 139 -2.28 -18.41 11.44
CA ALA A 139 -3.73 -18.38 11.59
C ALA A 139 -4.22 -19.12 12.84
N ARG A 140 -3.69 -20.32 13.12
CA ARG A 140 -4.05 -21.10 14.31
C ARG A 140 -3.69 -20.36 15.61
N GLU A 141 -2.46 -19.88 15.71
CA GLU A 141 -2.01 -19.17 16.91
C GLU A 141 -2.72 -17.82 17.09
N SER A 142 -2.92 -17.08 16.01
CA SER A 142 -3.69 -15.83 16.04
C SER A 142 -5.13 -16.06 16.52
N GLY A 143 -5.78 -17.14 16.06
CA GLY A 143 -7.11 -17.55 16.53
C GLY A 143 -7.13 -17.83 18.05
N ARG A 144 -6.14 -18.55 18.56
CA ARG A 144 -5.99 -18.81 20.01
C ARG A 144 -5.77 -17.53 20.82
N ILE A 145 -4.96 -16.61 20.30
CA ILE A 145 -4.65 -15.32 20.94
C ILE A 145 -5.85 -14.38 20.93
N GLN A 146 -6.68 -14.42 19.87
CA GLN A 146 -7.85 -13.58 19.73
C GLN A 146 -8.85 -13.76 20.88
N SER A 147 -9.01 -14.99 21.38
CA SER A 147 -9.89 -15.33 22.52
C SER A 147 -9.37 -14.85 23.87
N LYS A 148 -8.10 -14.43 23.96
CA LYS A 148 -7.46 -13.96 25.19
C LYS A 148 -7.55 -12.44 25.28
N GLU A 149 -7.83 -11.89 26.47
CA GLU A 149 -7.83 -10.45 26.68
C GLU A 149 -6.45 -9.84 26.40
N THR A 150 -6.44 -8.65 25.77
CA THR A 150 -5.21 -7.97 25.33
C THR A 150 -4.23 -7.69 26.48
N SER A 151 -4.74 -7.41 27.69
CA SER A 151 -3.96 -7.18 28.91
C SER A 151 -3.18 -8.42 29.35
N LEU A 152 -3.72 -9.61 29.12
CA LEU A 152 -3.15 -10.90 29.51
C LEU A 152 -2.17 -11.45 28.46
N ARG A 153 -2.11 -10.86 27.26
CA ARG A 153 -1.25 -11.33 26.17
C ARG A 153 0.22 -11.08 26.48
N THR A 154 1.06 -12.11 26.28
CA THR A 154 2.52 -11.98 26.40
C THR A 154 3.08 -11.07 25.30
N PRO A 155 4.32 -10.55 25.44
CA PRO A 155 4.96 -9.80 24.36
C PRO A 155 5.02 -10.55 23.02
N TYR A 156 5.31 -11.86 23.08
CA TYR A 156 5.27 -12.76 21.93
C TYR A 156 3.87 -12.79 21.30
N GLU A 157 2.82 -13.04 22.09
CA GLU A 157 1.44 -13.13 21.59
C GLU A 157 0.98 -11.81 20.95
N LYS A 158 1.34 -10.66 21.54
CA LYS A 158 1.05 -9.33 20.98
C LYS A 158 1.74 -9.15 19.64
N SER A 159 3.01 -9.51 19.54
CA SER A 159 3.78 -9.34 18.30
C SER A 159 3.32 -10.33 17.22
N LEU A 160 2.95 -11.56 17.56
CA LEU A 160 2.44 -12.54 16.59
C LEU A 160 1.10 -12.10 16.03
N LYS A 161 0.23 -11.59 16.91
CA LYS A 161 -1.04 -11.00 16.49
C LYS A 161 -0.84 -9.77 15.61
N ALA A 162 0.15 -8.91 15.89
CA ALA A 162 0.46 -7.77 15.03
C ALA A 162 0.84 -8.22 13.61
N VAL A 163 1.65 -9.28 13.46
CA VAL A 163 1.97 -9.84 12.13
C VAL A 163 0.72 -10.37 11.43
N ALA A 164 -0.13 -11.11 12.14
CA ALA A 164 -1.39 -11.62 11.59
C ALA A 164 -2.36 -10.49 11.17
N ASP A 165 -2.47 -9.44 11.98
CA ASP A 165 -3.32 -8.28 11.71
C ASP A 165 -2.79 -7.49 10.51
N SER A 166 -1.47 -7.30 10.38
CA SER A 166 -0.84 -6.71 9.20
C SER A 166 -1.12 -7.52 7.94
N LEU A 167 -1.06 -8.85 8.01
CA LEU A 167 -1.37 -9.71 6.87
C LEU A 167 -2.85 -9.62 6.48
N LEU A 168 -3.74 -9.53 7.46
CA LEU A 168 -5.17 -9.35 7.24
C LEU A 168 -5.47 -8.00 6.57
N ILE A 169 -4.81 -6.92 6.98
CA ILE A 169 -4.93 -5.60 6.33
C ILE A 169 -4.49 -5.69 4.88
N TYR A 170 -3.33 -6.30 4.61
CA TYR A 170 -2.83 -6.51 3.25
C TYR A 170 -3.87 -7.26 2.39
N GLN A 171 -4.37 -8.39 2.88
CA GLN A 171 -5.34 -9.21 2.16
C GLN A 171 -6.64 -8.44 1.88
N ARG A 172 -7.15 -7.69 2.86
CA ARG A 172 -8.35 -6.86 2.69
C ARG A 172 -8.14 -5.84 1.57
N LEU A 173 -7.03 -5.11 1.58
CA LEU A 173 -6.71 -4.14 0.54
C LEU A 173 -6.66 -4.81 -0.83
N THR A 174 -6.00 -5.96 -0.96
CA THR A 174 -5.89 -6.67 -2.26
C THR A 174 -7.24 -7.13 -2.77
N LYS A 175 -8.11 -7.60 -1.87
CA LYS A 175 -9.44 -8.07 -2.24
C LYS A 175 -10.42 -6.94 -2.54
N SER A 176 -10.23 -5.74 -1.99
CA SER A 176 -11.09 -4.58 -2.25
C SER A 176 -11.06 -4.09 -3.70
N PHE A 177 -10.01 -4.38 -4.46
CA PHE A 177 -9.91 -4.01 -5.88
C PHE A 177 -10.54 -5.03 -6.83
N ARG A 178 -11.20 -6.07 -6.32
CA ARG A 178 -11.82 -7.13 -7.12
C ARG A 178 -13.31 -7.23 -6.83
N PRO A 179 -14.14 -7.65 -7.81
CA PRO A 179 -15.55 -7.93 -7.55
C PRO A 179 -15.70 -9.00 -6.47
N GLN A 180 -16.62 -8.79 -5.52
CA GLN A 180 -16.79 -9.66 -4.35
C GLN A 180 -17.06 -11.13 -4.70
N ARG A 181 -17.73 -11.38 -5.83
CA ARG A 181 -18.14 -12.71 -6.29
C ARG A 181 -17.26 -13.26 -7.42
N SER A 182 -16.14 -12.61 -7.69
CA SER A 182 -15.21 -13.04 -8.74
C SER A 182 -14.50 -14.32 -8.32
N VAL A 183 -14.61 -15.37 -9.14
CA VAL A 183 -13.92 -16.65 -8.94
C VAL A 183 -12.61 -16.66 -9.73
N ASP A 184 -12.65 -16.14 -10.96
CA ASP A 184 -11.50 -15.96 -11.83
C ASP A 184 -11.51 -14.55 -12.41
N PHE A 185 -10.91 -13.63 -11.67
CA PHE A 185 -10.86 -12.23 -12.06
C PHE A 185 -10.07 -12.00 -13.36
N ALA A 186 -9.09 -12.84 -13.67
CA ALA A 186 -8.30 -12.70 -14.88
C ALA A 186 -9.16 -13.01 -16.12
N ALA A 187 -9.88 -14.13 -16.08
CA ALA A 187 -10.81 -14.48 -17.16
C ALA A 187 -11.96 -13.47 -17.30
N GLU A 188 -12.50 -12.97 -16.18
CA GLU A 188 -13.53 -11.92 -16.18
C GLU A 188 -13.01 -10.61 -16.80
N LEU A 189 -11.76 -10.24 -16.54
CA LEU A 189 -11.13 -9.05 -17.10
C LEU A 189 -10.88 -9.20 -18.60
N ASP A 190 -10.36 -10.35 -19.05
CA ASP A 190 -10.17 -10.65 -20.48
C ASP A 190 -11.50 -10.58 -21.26
N GLN A 191 -12.57 -11.11 -20.65
CA GLN A 191 -13.91 -11.02 -21.21
C GLN A 191 -14.39 -9.57 -21.27
N PHE A 192 -14.15 -8.78 -20.22
CA PHE A 192 -14.50 -7.37 -20.19
C PHE A 192 -13.76 -6.57 -21.27
N GLU A 193 -12.45 -6.76 -21.41
CA GLU A 193 -11.65 -6.08 -22.44
C GLU A 193 -12.15 -6.38 -23.86
N THR A 194 -12.60 -7.61 -24.11
CA THR A 194 -13.18 -8.02 -25.39
C THR A 194 -14.53 -7.33 -25.67
N ILE A 195 -15.40 -7.26 -24.66
CA ILE A 195 -16.78 -6.76 -24.82
C ILE A 195 -16.86 -5.23 -24.70
N PHE A 196 -15.97 -4.60 -23.93
CA PHE A 196 -16.02 -3.18 -23.61
C PHE A 196 -16.07 -2.25 -24.83
N PRO A 197 -15.25 -2.43 -25.89
CA PRO A 197 -15.33 -1.58 -27.08
C PRO A 197 -16.69 -1.67 -27.79
N ILE A 198 -17.27 -2.87 -27.84
CA ILE A 198 -18.58 -3.12 -28.45
C ILE A 198 -19.68 -2.44 -27.64
N GLY A 199 -19.65 -2.62 -26.31
CA GLY A 199 -20.60 -1.99 -25.39
C GLY A 199 -20.51 -0.46 -25.42
N MET A 200 -19.29 0.10 -25.44
CA MET A 200 -19.08 1.55 -25.56
C MET A 200 -19.57 2.11 -26.88
N ALA A 201 -19.38 1.39 -27.99
CA ALA A 201 -19.92 1.80 -29.29
C ALA A 201 -21.46 1.81 -29.28
N ALA A 202 -22.09 0.77 -28.75
CA ALA A 202 -23.54 0.69 -28.61
C ALA A 202 -24.11 1.78 -27.68
N ALA A 203 -23.46 2.05 -26.55
CA ALA A 203 -23.86 3.11 -25.62
C ALA A 203 -23.79 4.50 -26.28
N ARG A 204 -22.71 4.78 -27.01
CA ARG A 204 -22.57 6.04 -27.76
C ARG A 204 -23.58 6.18 -28.90
N ALA A 205 -23.88 5.10 -29.61
CA ALA A 205 -24.93 5.09 -30.63
C ALA A 205 -26.30 5.43 -30.02
N HIS A 206 -26.64 4.79 -28.90
CA HIS A 206 -27.86 5.10 -28.14
C HIS A 206 -27.91 6.56 -27.66
N GLU A 207 -26.82 7.12 -27.13
CA GLU A 207 -26.74 8.54 -26.75
C GLU A 207 -26.87 9.49 -27.94
N ALA A 208 -26.40 9.09 -29.12
CA ALA A 208 -26.54 9.84 -30.37
C ALA A 208 -27.92 9.66 -31.05
N GLY A 209 -28.81 8.83 -30.51
CA GLY A 209 -30.15 8.59 -31.05
C GLY A 209 -30.19 7.73 -32.32
N THR A 210 -29.18 6.89 -32.54
CA THR A 210 -29.06 5.93 -33.65
C THR A 210 -28.92 4.51 -33.13
#